data_AF-A0A2E2VXM5-F1
#
_entry.id   AF-A0A2E2VXM5-F1
#
_cell.length_a   1.000
_cell.length_b   1.000
_cell.length_c   1.000
_cell.angle_alpha   90.00
_cell.angle_beta   90.00
_cell.angle_gamma   90.00
#
_symmetry.space_group_name_H-M   'P 1'
#
loop_
_entity.id
_entity.type
_entity.pdbx_description
1 polymer ?
#
loop_
_entity_poly.entity_id
_entity_poly.type
_entity_poly.pdbx_seq_one_letter_code
_entity_poly.pdbx_strand_id
1 'polypeptide(L)'
;MNKLFDNNISLERESHTYNLASNPDLEFTSATTFVGQFFEEFNPLKVATRLVAKSPKYRGMTVEELLQVWRDSAEHGTIVHEEIENNILNQSPLTERKAIHGINWLNKFKLTSRFEMYPEVIVYSEELQLCGTIDLLVYDKEKDIYNLMDWKTSKSISTKSYGNKKGIKPATADLDDTKFNLYSLQLSLYRYLLEEYYGLKIGQHMILHLKEEECIGVHTPYLKNNVLKMVETRLK
;
A
#
# COMPACT_ATOMS: atom_id res chain seq x y z
N MET A 1 -13.09 16.36 -17.03
CA MET A 1 -11.81 16.67 -16.35
C MET A 1 -11.63 15.60 -15.28
N ASN A 2 -10.44 15.03 -15.17
CA ASN A 2 -10.14 14.05 -14.15
C ASN A 2 -10.15 14.75 -12.77
N LYS A 3 -10.90 14.20 -11.82
CA LYS A 3 -11.09 14.72 -10.45
C LYS A 3 -10.03 14.22 -9.45
N LEU A 4 -8.99 13.52 -9.93
CA LEU A 4 -7.97 12.87 -9.08
C LEU A 4 -7.32 13.83 -8.09
N PHE A 5 -7.13 15.09 -8.47
CA PHE A 5 -6.48 16.12 -7.65
C PHE A 5 -7.47 17.17 -7.12
N ASP A 6 -8.77 16.87 -7.15
CA ASP A 6 -9.77 17.73 -6.52
C ASP A 6 -9.66 17.59 -5.00
N ASN A 7 -9.69 18.70 -4.26
CA ASN A 7 -9.64 18.73 -2.79
C ASN A 7 -10.97 18.29 -2.13
N ASN A 8 -11.73 17.40 -2.77
CA ASN A 8 -13.03 16.95 -2.28
C ASN A 8 -12.90 15.90 -1.17
N ILE A 9 -11.81 15.15 -1.14
CA ILE A 9 -11.53 14.14 -0.11
C ILE A 9 -10.25 14.47 0.64
N SER A 10 -10.24 14.21 1.95
CA SER A 10 -9.06 14.37 2.80
C SER A 10 -8.91 13.18 3.76
N LEU A 11 -7.68 12.94 4.21
CA LEU A 11 -7.34 11.95 5.22
C LEU A 11 -7.00 12.67 6.53
N GLU A 12 -7.76 12.38 7.60
CA GLU A 12 -7.37 12.72 8.96
C GLU A 12 -6.37 11.67 9.45
N ARG A 13 -5.08 12.04 9.52
CA ARG A 13 -3.98 11.10 9.74
C ARG A 13 -4.01 10.47 11.12
N GLU A 14 -4.39 11.23 12.16
CA GLU A 14 -4.39 10.72 13.54
C GLU A 14 -5.44 9.62 13.75
N SER A 15 -6.64 9.81 13.19
CA SER A 15 -7.73 8.83 13.27
C SER A 15 -7.74 7.82 12.13
N HIS A 16 -6.91 8.03 11.10
CA HIS A 16 -6.91 7.29 9.83
C HIS A 16 -8.29 7.25 9.15
N THR A 17 -9.01 8.37 9.19
CA THR A 17 -10.38 8.50 8.67
C THR A 17 -10.39 9.36 7.41
N TYR A 18 -11.11 8.91 6.37
CA TYR A 18 -11.28 9.66 5.13
C TYR A 18 -12.60 10.43 5.16
N ASN A 19 -12.54 11.73 4.85
CA ASN A 19 -13.71 12.62 4.88
C ASN A 19 -13.97 13.16 3.47
N LEU A 20 -15.19 12.95 2.96
CA LEU A 20 -15.61 13.45 1.66
C LEU A 20 -16.46 14.71 1.85
N ALA A 21 -15.98 15.86 1.41
CA ALA A 21 -16.64 17.16 1.60
C ALA A 21 -18.05 17.21 0.96
N SER A 22 -18.22 16.55 -0.19
CA SER A 22 -19.52 16.46 -0.87
C SER A 22 -20.50 15.50 -0.20
N ASN A 23 -20.03 14.59 0.66
CA ASN A 23 -20.86 13.60 1.35
C ASN A 23 -20.22 13.22 2.71
N PRO A 24 -20.32 14.09 3.72
CA PRO A 24 -19.59 13.93 4.98
C PRO A 24 -20.01 12.72 5.82
N ASP A 25 -21.23 12.21 5.61
CA ASP A 25 -21.77 11.06 6.34
C ASP A 25 -21.36 9.71 5.71
N LEU A 26 -20.69 9.73 4.55
CA LEU A 26 -20.25 8.52 3.87
C LEU A 26 -19.04 7.92 4.57
N GLU A 27 -19.23 6.73 5.14
CA GLU A 27 -18.14 5.92 5.68
C GLU A 27 -17.48 5.08 4.57
N PHE A 28 -16.16 5.21 4.47
CA PHE A 28 -15.37 4.39 3.55
C PHE A 28 -14.72 3.22 4.25
N THR A 29 -14.62 2.09 3.54
CA THR A 29 -13.64 1.06 3.87
C THR A 29 -12.34 1.32 3.11
N SER A 30 -11.22 1.40 3.83
CA SER A 30 -9.92 1.58 3.17
C SER A 30 -9.55 0.37 2.29
N ALA A 31 -8.78 0.61 1.25
CA ALA A 31 -8.31 -0.40 0.30
C ALA A 31 -7.55 -1.54 1.02
N THR A 32 -6.72 -1.20 2.00
CA THR A 32 -5.98 -2.17 2.83
C THR A 32 -6.93 -3.03 3.67
N THR A 33 -7.91 -2.42 4.32
CA THR A 33 -8.94 -3.13 5.10
C THR A 33 -9.76 -4.05 4.20
N PHE A 34 -10.22 -3.55 3.05
CA PHE A 34 -11.02 -4.31 2.11
C PHE A 34 -10.24 -5.52 1.55
N VAL A 35 -8.99 -5.34 1.11
CA VAL A 35 -8.14 -6.45 0.67
C VAL A 35 -7.93 -7.46 1.81
N GLY A 36 -7.71 -6.98 3.04
CA GLY A 36 -7.50 -7.82 4.22
C GLY A 36 -8.67 -8.77 4.53
N GLN A 37 -9.92 -8.39 4.22
CA GLN A 37 -11.11 -9.22 4.42
C GLN A 37 -11.12 -10.53 3.61
N PHE A 38 -10.23 -10.65 2.63
CA PHE A 38 -10.09 -11.83 1.77
C PHE A 38 -8.99 -12.79 2.21
N PHE A 39 -8.30 -12.51 3.33
CA PHE A 39 -7.25 -13.34 3.91
C PHE A 39 -7.53 -13.62 5.40
N GLU A 40 -6.76 -14.52 6.00
CA GLU A 40 -6.90 -14.80 7.43
C GLU A 40 -6.54 -13.57 8.25
N GLU A 41 -7.43 -13.20 9.19
CA GLU A 41 -7.21 -12.04 10.05
C GLU A 41 -5.92 -12.20 10.86
N PHE A 42 -5.05 -11.19 10.79
CA PHE A 42 -3.83 -11.16 11.57
C PHE A 42 -4.16 -10.76 13.00
N ASN A 43 -4.22 -11.74 13.91
CA ASN A 43 -4.34 -11.49 15.35
C ASN A 43 -2.94 -11.30 15.98
N PRO A 44 -2.52 -10.07 16.32
CA PRO A 44 -1.15 -9.81 16.76
C PRO A 44 -0.80 -10.56 18.05
N LEU A 45 -1.72 -10.56 19.02
CA LEU A 45 -1.52 -11.20 20.32
C LEU A 45 -1.33 -12.72 20.19
N LYS A 46 -2.20 -13.38 19.42
CA LYS A 46 -2.12 -14.83 19.15
C LYS A 46 -0.83 -15.18 18.42
N VAL A 47 -0.44 -14.39 17.43
CA VAL A 47 0.79 -14.63 16.67
C VAL A 47 2.03 -14.39 17.53
N ALA A 48 2.08 -13.29 18.29
CA ALA A 48 3.19 -12.97 19.17
C ALA A 48 3.38 -14.05 20.26
N THR A 49 2.30 -14.47 20.92
CA THR A 49 2.29 -15.56 21.91
C THR A 49 2.91 -16.83 21.34
N ARG A 50 2.49 -17.23 20.13
CA ARG A 50 3.04 -18.41 19.45
C ARG A 50 4.52 -18.23 19.10
N LEU A 51 4.91 -17.05 18.62
CA LEU A 51 6.28 -16.79 18.16
C LEU A 51 7.28 -16.78 19.31
N VAL A 52 6.97 -16.10 20.41
CA VAL A 52 7.79 -16.09 21.63
C VAL A 52 7.98 -17.50 22.17
N ALA A 53 6.90 -18.31 22.20
CA ALA A 53 6.96 -19.67 22.74
C ALA A 53 7.71 -20.67 21.86
N LYS A 54 7.66 -20.54 20.53
CA LYS A 54 8.09 -21.60 19.59
C LYS A 54 9.25 -21.24 18.66
N SER A 55 9.57 -19.95 18.51
CA SER A 55 10.59 -19.51 17.56
C SER A 55 11.91 -19.21 18.28
N PRO A 56 13.03 -19.86 17.90
CA PRO A 56 14.34 -19.53 18.45
C PRO A 56 14.73 -18.06 18.29
N LYS A 57 14.23 -17.40 17.25
CA LYS A 57 14.47 -15.97 16.97
C LYS A 57 13.98 -15.03 18.06
N TYR A 58 12.91 -15.39 18.76
CA TYR A 58 12.25 -14.55 19.77
C TYR A 58 12.45 -15.11 21.18
N ARG A 59 13.40 -16.05 21.35
CA ARG A 59 13.69 -16.66 22.64
C ARG A 59 14.16 -15.59 23.62
N GLY A 60 13.52 -15.55 24.80
CA GLY A 60 13.85 -14.59 25.85
C GLY A 60 13.11 -13.25 25.74
N MET A 61 12.33 -13.02 24.68
CA MET A 61 11.42 -11.88 24.60
C MET A 61 10.09 -12.19 25.29
N THR A 62 9.42 -11.18 25.82
CA THR A 62 8.01 -11.25 26.22
C THR A 62 7.07 -10.99 25.03
N VAL A 63 5.78 -11.26 25.21
CA VAL A 63 4.77 -10.97 24.18
C VAL A 63 4.65 -9.46 23.97
N GLU A 64 4.68 -8.70 25.05
CA GLU A 64 4.60 -7.24 25.08
C GLU A 64 5.81 -6.60 24.37
N GLU A 65 7.02 -7.09 24.61
CA GLU A 65 8.23 -6.63 23.92
C GLU A 65 8.13 -6.87 22.40
N LEU A 66 7.66 -8.05 21.98
CA LEU A 66 7.50 -8.35 20.56
C LEU A 66 6.42 -7.46 19.90
N LEU A 67 5.31 -7.21 20.59
CA LEU A 67 4.27 -6.29 20.14
C LEU A 67 4.80 -4.85 20.05
N GLN A 68 5.64 -4.43 20.99
CA GLN A 68 6.29 -3.11 20.95
C GLN A 68 7.21 -3.00 19.74
N VAL A 69 8.05 -3.99 19.48
CA VAL A 69 8.90 -4.02 18.27
C VAL A 69 8.09 -3.88 16.98
N TRP A 70 6.89 -4.46 16.91
CA TRP A 70 6.00 -4.30 15.75
C TRP A 70 5.40 -2.90 15.66
N ARG A 71 5.02 -2.28 16.79
CA ARG A 71 4.56 -0.90 16.85
C ARG A 71 5.64 0.07 16.40
N ASP A 72 6.85 -0.04 16.95
CA ASP A 72 7.99 0.79 16.60
C ASP A 72 8.34 0.64 15.10
N SER A 73 8.22 -0.58 14.55
CA SER A 73 8.45 -0.81 13.12
C SER A 73 7.39 -0.16 12.23
N ALA A 74 6.14 -0.05 12.70
CA ALA A 74 5.06 0.59 11.97
C ALA A 74 5.22 2.12 12.00
N GLU A 75 5.54 2.69 13.17
CA GLU A 75 5.82 4.11 13.35
C GLU A 75 7.03 4.56 12.51
N HIS A 76 8.11 3.78 12.49
CA HIS A 76 9.25 4.03 11.60
C HIS A 76 8.83 4.04 10.12
N GLY A 77 7.89 3.17 9.75
CA GLY A 77 7.30 3.17 8.41
C GLY A 77 6.63 4.50 8.07
N THR A 78 5.79 5.02 8.98
CA THR A 78 5.12 6.33 8.82
C THR A 78 6.13 7.45 8.62
N ILE A 79 7.17 7.53 9.47
CA ILE A 79 8.21 8.56 9.37
C ILE A 79 8.91 8.51 8.00
N VAL A 80 9.25 7.31 7.52
CA VAL A 80 9.90 7.14 6.22
C VAL A 80 8.99 7.60 5.07
N HIS A 81 7.69 7.30 5.11
CA HIS A 81 6.75 7.75 4.08
C HIS A 81 6.61 9.28 4.10
N GLU A 82 6.46 9.87 5.28
CA GLU A 82 6.36 11.32 5.45
C GLU A 82 7.61 12.06 4.95
N GLU A 83 8.81 11.53 5.22
CA GLU A 83 10.04 12.12 4.67
C GLU A 83 10.08 12.07 3.14
N ILE A 84 9.69 10.94 2.54
CA ILE A 84 9.64 10.79 1.08
C ILE A 84 8.62 11.76 0.47
N GLU A 85 7.41 11.82 1.02
CA GLU A 85 6.35 12.74 0.60
C GLU A 85 6.83 14.20 0.65
N ASN A 86 7.35 14.62 1.81
CA ASN A 86 7.85 15.97 2.02
C ASN A 86 9.03 16.31 1.10
N ASN A 87 9.91 15.36 0.81
CA ASN A 87 11.00 15.57 -0.14
C ASN A 87 10.49 15.73 -1.58
N ILE A 88 9.50 14.93 -2.00
CA ILE A 88 8.93 15.03 -3.35
C ILE A 88 8.19 16.36 -3.53
N LEU A 89 7.39 16.78 -2.55
CA LEU A 89 6.59 18.01 -2.63
C LEU A 89 7.43 19.28 -2.46
N ASN A 90 8.32 19.29 -1.46
CA ASN A 90 8.93 20.51 -0.94
C ASN A 90 10.47 20.49 -0.96
N GLN A 91 11.08 19.40 -1.45
CA GLN A 91 12.54 19.20 -1.40
C GLN A 91 13.11 19.26 0.03
N SER A 92 12.29 18.90 1.01
CA SER A 92 12.68 18.78 2.42
C SER A 92 13.88 17.83 2.58
N PRO A 93 14.79 18.11 3.53
CA PRO A 93 15.92 17.22 3.79
C PRO A 93 15.45 15.84 4.24
N LEU A 94 16.21 14.82 3.87
CA LEU A 94 15.99 13.43 4.27
C LEU A 94 16.93 13.08 5.41
N THR A 95 16.43 12.41 6.45
CA THR A 95 17.25 11.93 7.57
C THR A 95 17.20 10.41 7.70
N GLU A 96 16.09 9.80 7.30
CA GLU A 96 15.91 8.36 7.32
C GLU A 96 16.66 7.68 6.16
N ARG A 97 17.50 6.70 6.49
CA ARG A 97 18.29 5.95 5.49
C ARG A 97 17.40 5.33 4.41
N LYS A 98 16.27 4.76 4.82
CA LYS A 98 15.27 4.19 3.90
C LYS A 98 14.68 5.23 2.96
N ALA A 99 14.38 6.43 3.45
CA ALA A 99 13.86 7.53 2.63
C ALA A 99 14.91 8.00 1.61
N ILE A 100 16.17 8.16 2.06
CA ILE A 100 17.32 8.46 1.20
C ILE A 100 17.45 7.44 0.06
N HIS A 101 17.39 6.14 0.37
CA HIS A 101 17.46 5.09 -0.65
C HIS A 101 16.25 5.10 -1.59
N GLY A 102 15.05 5.39 -1.09
CA GLY A 102 13.84 5.55 -1.91
C GLY A 102 13.98 6.69 -2.92
N ILE A 103 14.36 7.88 -2.46
CA ILE A 103 14.56 9.05 -3.34
C ILE A 103 15.71 8.82 -4.33
N ASN A 104 16.82 8.22 -3.90
CA ASN A 104 17.92 7.85 -4.79
C ASN A 104 17.49 6.85 -5.87
N TRP A 105 16.57 5.94 -5.55
CA TRP A 105 15.99 5.02 -6.51
C TRP A 105 15.13 5.76 -7.54
N LEU A 106 14.27 6.70 -7.10
CA LEU A 106 13.47 7.53 -8.00
C LEU A 106 14.33 8.43 -8.90
N ASN A 107 15.44 8.97 -8.39
CA ASN A 107 16.33 9.84 -9.15
C ASN A 107 16.94 9.14 -10.38
N LYS A 108 16.99 7.80 -10.41
CA LYS A 108 17.37 7.04 -11.62
C LYS A 108 16.38 7.23 -12.77
N PHE A 109 15.12 7.51 -12.48
CA PHE A 109 14.07 7.80 -13.46
C PHE A 109 14.03 9.30 -13.85
N LYS A 110 14.59 10.18 -13.00
CA LYS A 110 14.59 11.64 -13.19
C LYS A 110 15.62 12.17 -14.20
N LEU A 111 16.26 11.32 -15.02
CA LEU A 111 17.17 11.80 -16.07
C LEU A 111 16.46 12.48 -17.26
N THR A 112 15.12 12.45 -17.29
CA THR A 112 14.33 13.11 -18.33
C THR A 112 13.14 13.84 -17.71
N SER A 113 12.79 15.04 -18.21
CA SER A 113 11.61 15.84 -17.82
C SER A 113 10.26 15.17 -18.15
N ARG A 114 10.31 13.89 -18.54
CA ARG A 114 9.21 13.01 -18.97
C ARG A 114 8.28 12.60 -17.83
N PHE A 115 8.80 12.41 -16.63
CA PHE A 115 8.04 11.85 -15.51
C PHE A 115 7.62 12.91 -14.50
N GLU A 116 6.36 12.86 -14.07
CA GLU A 116 5.83 13.61 -12.93
C GLU A 116 5.47 12.67 -11.80
N MET A 117 5.66 13.11 -10.56
CA MET A 117 5.48 12.31 -9.34
C MET A 117 4.44 12.97 -8.46
N TYR A 118 3.44 12.21 -8.06
CA TYR A 118 2.39 12.64 -7.14
C TYR A 118 2.38 11.69 -5.93
N PRO A 119 2.94 12.13 -4.78
CA PRO A 119 2.94 11.32 -3.57
C PRO A 119 1.57 11.40 -2.85
N GLU A 120 1.25 10.36 -2.08
CA GLU A 120 0.09 10.29 -1.17
C GLU A 120 -1.25 10.70 -1.83
N VAL A 121 -1.54 10.16 -3.02
CA VAL A 121 -2.76 10.49 -3.77
C VAL A 121 -3.95 9.68 -3.26
N ILE A 122 -5.01 10.38 -2.85
CA ILE A 122 -6.24 9.74 -2.36
C ILE A 122 -7.15 9.39 -3.54
N VAL A 123 -7.61 8.14 -3.58
CA VAL A 123 -8.63 7.64 -4.52
C VAL A 123 -9.83 7.10 -3.76
N TYR A 124 -11.03 7.23 -4.34
CA TYR A 124 -12.26 6.74 -3.74
C TYR A 124 -13.32 6.39 -4.80
N SER A 125 -14.31 5.61 -4.38
CA SER A 125 -15.55 5.36 -5.09
C SER A 125 -16.69 5.41 -4.09
N GLU A 126 -17.61 6.37 -4.27
CA GLU A 126 -18.83 6.44 -3.46
C GLU A 126 -19.72 5.21 -3.67
N GLU A 127 -19.79 4.71 -4.91
CA GLU A 127 -20.55 3.52 -5.28
C GLU A 127 -20.08 2.26 -4.52
N LEU A 128 -18.76 2.06 -4.44
CA LEU A 128 -18.19 0.90 -3.74
C LEU A 128 -18.00 1.15 -2.24
N GLN A 129 -18.15 2.40 -1.80
CA GLN A 129 -17.78 2.87 -0.46
C GLN A 129 -16.34 2.47 -0.11
N LEU A 130 -15.43 2.58 -1.08
CA LEU A 130 -14.00 2.27 -0.93
C LEU A 130 -13.17 3.54 -1.10
N CYS A 131 -12.09 3.64 -0.32
CA CYS A 131 -11.08 4.68 -0.50
C CYS A 131 -9.67 4.14 -0.24
N GLY A 132 -8.65 4.92 -0.53
CA GLY A 132 -7.32 4.71 -0.01
C GLY A 132 -6.31 5.69 -0.56
N THR A 133 -5.14 5.72 0.08
CA THR A 133 -4.03 6.56 -0.35
C THR A 133 -3.01 5.72 -1.10
N ILE A 134 -2.63 6.19 -2.29
CA ILE A 134 -1.56 5.64 -3.11
C ILE A 134 -0.28 6.37 -2.75
N ASP A 135 0.69 5.64 -2.21
CA ASP A 135 2.01 6.16 -1.81
C ASP A 135 2.68 7.01 -2.90
N LEU A 136 2.71 6.52 -4.15
CA LEU A 136 3.28 7.26 -5.28
C LEU A 136 2.64 6.88 -6.62
N LEU A 137 2.12 7.90 -7.31
CA LEU A 137 1.77 7.86 -8.72
C LEU A 137 2.87 8.51 -9.57
N VAL A 138 3.38 7.77 -10.55
CA VAL A 138 4.37 8.30 -11.52
C VAL A 138 3.75 8.39 -12.90
N TYR A 139 3.55 9.61 -13.38
CA TYR A 139 2.96 9.91 -14.68
C TYR A 139 4.04 10.02 -15.77
N ASP A 140 3.93 9.18 -16.79
CA ASP A 140 4.74 9.22 -18.01
C ASP A 140 4.03 10.08 -19.07
N LYS A 141 4.46 11.35 -19.20
CA LYS A 141 3.85 12.33 -20.11
C LYS A 141 3.91 11.93 -21.58
N GLU A 142 4.93 11.18 -21.98
CA GLU A 142 5.08 10.77 -23.39
C GLU A 142 4.07 9.68 -23.78
N LYS A 143 3.71 8.83 -22.82
CA LYS A 143 2.79 7.71 -23.06
C LYS A 143 1.37 7.97 -22.60
N ASP A 144 1.14 9.05 -21.85
CA ASP A 144 -0.14 9.33 -21.20
C ASP A 144 -0.57 8.14 -20.31
N ILE A 145 0.36 7.67 -19.46
CA ILE A 145 0.17 6.50 -18.59
C ILE A 145 0.69 6.80 -17.18
N TYR A 146 -0.04 6.39 -16.16
CA TYR A 146 0.39 6.41 -14.76
C TYR A 146 0.91 5.04 -14.33
N ASN A 147 1.96 5.03 -13.51
CA ASN A 147 2.49 3.83 -12.86
C ASN A 147 2.28 3.94 -11.36
N LEU A 148 1.89 2.84 -10.73
CA LEU A 148 1.64 2.74 -9.31
C LEU A 148 2.89 2.22 -8.60
N MET A 149 3.33 2.94 -7.58
CA MET A 149 4.44 2.54 -6.72
C MET A 149 3.99 2.59 -5.27
N ASP A 150 4.41 1.60 -4.49
CA ASP A 150 4.04 1.43 -3.09
C ASP A 150 5.30 1.14 -2.26
N TRP A 151 5.55 1.97 -1.26
CA TRP A 151 6.73 1.89 -0.40
C TRP A 151 6.50 0.82 0.66
N LYS A 152 7.54 0.01 0.90
CA LYS A 152 7.51 -0.99 1.99
C LYS A 152 8.81 -1.00 2.75
N THR A 153 8.75 -0.63 4.03
CA THR A 153 9.89 -0.60 4.97
C THR A 153 10.08 -1.91 5.75
N SER A 154 9.20 -2.89 5.50
CA SER A 154 9.18 -4.13 6.26
C SER A 154 10.44 -4.97 6.03
N LYS A 155 10.83 -5.80 7.00
CA LYS A 155 12.06 -6.63 6.91
C LYS A 155 12.09 -7.55 5.69
N SER A 156 10.94 -8.03 5.25
CA SER A 156 10.80 -8.89 4.07
C SER A 156 9.39 -8.83 3.48
N ILE A 157 9.34 -9.03 2.16
CA ILE A 157 8.12 -9.25 1.40
C ILE A 157 8.04 -10.76 1.13
N SER A 158 7.23 -11.48 1.91
CA SER A 158 7.09 -12.92 1.74
C SER A 158 6.38 -13.23 0.41
N THR A 159 6.92 -14.21 -0.31
CA THR A 159 6.32 -14.80 -1.53
C THR A 159 5.89 -16.25 -1.33
N LYS A 160 6.16 -16.82 -0.14
CA LYS A 160 5.73 -18.16 0.26
C LYS A 160 4.88 -18.04 1.52
N SER A 161 3.72 -18.67 1.52
CA SER A 161 2.81 -18.63 2.66
C SER A 161 3.29 -19.57 3.78
N TYR A 162 2.95 -19.20 5.01
CA TYR A 162 3.19 -20.07 6.16
C TYR A 162 2.14 -21.19 6.18
N GLY A 163 2.59 -22.44 6.10
CA GLY A 163 1.69 -23.60 6.18
C GLY A 163 0.77 -23.76 4.96
N ASN A 164 1.20 -23.29 3.78
CA ASN A 164 0.42 -23.31 2.53
C ASN A 164 -0.94 -22.61 2.62
N LYS A 165 -1.06 -21.60 3.51
CA LYS A 165 -2.26 -20.77 3.64
C LYS A 165 -2.55 -20.03 2.33
N LYS A 166 -3.83 -19.87 2.03
CA LYS A 166 -4.39 -19.18 0.87
C LYS A 166 -5.46 -18.19 1.31
N GLY A 167 -5.97 -17.39 0.39
CA GLY A 167 -7.13 -16.54 0.64
C GLY A 167 -8.35 -17.33 1.12
N ILE A 168 -9.15 -16.70 1.99
CA ILE A 168 -10.28 -17.34 2.69
C ILE A 168 -11.63 -17.15 1.99
N LYS A 169 -11.64 -16.52 0.81
CA LYS A 169 -12.84 -16.21 0.01
C LYS A 169 -12.64 -16.66 -1.44
N PRO A 170 -13.72 -16.90 -2.21
CA PRO A 170 -13.61 -17.35 -3.60
C PRO A 170 -12.76 -16.44 -4.51
N ALA A 171 -12.73 -15.12 -4.23
CA ALA A 171 -11.96 -14.17 -5.00
C ALA A 171 -10.44 -14.29 -4.84
N THR A 172 -9.96 -14.95 -3.77
CA THR A 172 -8.53 -15.07 -3.42
C THR A 172 -8.10 -16.51 -3.11
N ALA A 173 -9.00 -17.48 -3.31
CA ALA A 173 -8.76 -18.89 -2.98
C ALA A 173 -7.62 -19.53 -3.80
N ASP A 174 -7.24 -18.94 -4.93
CA ASP A 174 -6.11 -19.36 -5.76
C ASP A 174 -4.77 -18.74 -5.30
N LEU A 175 -4.83 -17.63 -4.54
CA LEU A 175 -3.65 -16.87 -4.11
C LEU A 175 -3.14 -17.36 -2.75
N ASP A 176 -1.82 -17.47 -2.63
CA ASP A 176 -1.16 -17.74 -1.35
C ASP A 176 -1.29 -16.52 -0.42
N ASP A 177 -1.55 -16.78 0.87
CA ASP A 177 -1.60 -15.76 1.91
C ASP A 177 -0.18 -15.25 2.22
N THR A 178 0.20 -14.20 1.51
CA THR A 178 1.55 -13.63 1.52
C THR A 178 1.50 -12.13 1.39
N LYS A 179 2.54 -11.45 1.92
CA LYS A 179 2.68 -9.99 1.77
C LYS A 179 2.72 -9.58 0.31
N PHE A 180 3.41 -10.34 -0.54
CA PHE A 180 3.48 -10.05 -1.97
C PHE A 180 2.10 -10.02 -2.61
N ASN A 181 1.25 -11.03 -2.35
CA ASN A 181 -0.09 -11.09 -2.93
C ASN A 181 -1.03 -10.03 -2.34
N LEU A 182 -0.94 -9.77 -1.02
CA LEU A 182 -1.68 -8.68 -0.36
C LEU A 182 -1.36 -7.31 -1.00
N TYR A 183 -0.08 -6.97 -1.15
CA TYR A 183 0.34 -5.71 -1.78
C TYR A 183 0.00 -5.68 -3.29
N SER A 184 0.09 -6.81 -3.98
CA SER A 184 -0.31 -6.92 -5.39
C SER A 184 -1.81 -6.67 -5.59
N LEU A 185 -2.67 -7.18 -4.69
CA LEU A 185 -4.11 -6.94 -4.72
C LEU A 185 -4.44 -5.49 -4.39
N GLN A 186 -3.76 -4.89 -3.41
CA GLN A 186 -3.95 -3.47 -3.09
C GLN A 186 -3.63 -2.58 -4.30
N LEU A 187 -2.47 -2.76 -4.93
CA LEU A 187 -2.10 -2.04 -6.15
C LEU A 187 -3.07 -2.31 -7.31
N SER A 188 -3.53 -3.56 -7.45
CA SER A 188 -4.54 -3.93 -8.46
C SER A 188 -5.89 -3.26 -8.21
N LEU A 189 -6.31 -3.11 -6.95
CA LEU A 189 -7.53 -2.41 -6.57
C LEU A 189 -7.41 -0.91 -6.87
N TYR A 190 -6.29 -0.28 -6.54
CA TYR A 190 -6.06 1.12 -6.92
C TYR A 190 -6.09 1.32 -8.43
N ARG A 191 -5.47 0.42 -9.19
CA ARG A 191 -5.59 0.44 -10.65
C ARG A 191 -7.03 0.35 -11.12
N TYR A 192 -7.80 -0.60 -10.60
CA TYR A 192 -9.22 -0.72 -10.94
C TYR A 192 -9.99 0.57 -10.66
N LEU A 193 -9.80 1.16 -9.47
CA LEU A 193 -10.45 2.43 -9.12
C LEU A 193 -10.08 3.53 -10.11
N LEU A 194 -8.80 3.70 -10.41
CA LEU A 194 -8.31 4.73 -11.33
C LEU A 194 -8.78 4.53 -12.79
N GLU A 195 -8.80 3.29 -13.28
CA GLU A 195 -9.27 2.97 -14.63
C GLU A 195 -10.78 3.20 -14.75
N GLU A 196 -11.58 2.67 -13.82
CA GLU A 196 -13.05 2.66 -13.93
C GLU A 196 -13.69 3.99 -13.50
N TYR A 197 -13.20 4.62 -12.42
CA TYR A 197 -13.85 5.82 -11.83
C TYR A 197 -13.18 7.14 -12.23
N TYR A 198 -11.91 7.10 -12.66
CA TYR A 198 -11.15 8.30 -13.03
C TYR A 198 -10.77 8.35 -14.53
N GLY A 199 -10.97 7.26 -15.28
CA GLY A 199 -10.67 7.17 -16.70
C GLY A 199 -9.18 7.25 -17.02
N LEU A 200 -8.31 6.86 -16.08
CA LEU A 200 -6.85 6.91 -16.25
C LEU A 200 -6.30 5.61 -16.82
N LYS A 201 -5.23 5.71 -17.61
CA LYS A 201 -4.47 4.55 -18.09
C LYS A 201 -3.38 4.20 -17.09
N ILE A 202 -3.43 2.98 -16.57
CA ILE A 202 -2.42 2.47 -15.64
C ILE A 202 -1.49 1.46 -16.33
N GLY A 203 -0.19 1.70 -16.21
CA GLY A 203 0.86 0.88 -16.79
C GLY A 203 1.28 -0.22 -15.83
N GLN A 204 2.33 0.06 -15.06
CA GLN A 204 2.99 -0.90 -14.17
C GLN A 204 2.60 -0.70 -12.71
N HIS A 205 2.68 -1.79 -11.97
CA HIS A 205 2.65 -1.82 -10.51
C HIS A 205 4.03 -2.19 -9.99
N MET A 206 4.50 -1.52 -8.95
CA MET A 206 5.76 -1.83 -8.31
C MET A 206 5.70 -1.67 -6.80
N ILE A 207 6.22 -2.64 -6.08
CA ILE A 207 6.56 -2.49 -4.66
C ILE A 207 8.00 -2.02 -4.58
N LEU A 208 8.25 -0.94 -3.86
CA LEU A 208 9.58 -0.40 -3.58
C LEU A 208 9.98 -0.83 -2.17
N HIS A 209 10.75 -1.91 -2.08
CA HIS A 209 11.24 -2.46 -0.82
C HIS A 209 12.41 -1.61 -0.31
N LEU A 210 12.12 -0.75 0.67
CA LEU A 210 13.08 0.12 1.33
C LEU A 210 13.80 -0.64 2.46
N LYS A 211 15.07 -0.98 2.22
CA LYS A 211 15.96 -1.60 3.21
C LYS A 211 16.97 -0.56 3.72
N GLU A 212 17.74 -0.95 4.73
CA GLU A 212 18.75 -0.08 5.35
C GLU A 212 19.87 0.38 4.41
N GLU A 213 20.18 -0.42 3.38
CA GLU A 213 21.33 -0.20 2.48
C GLU A 213 20.91 -0.01 1.01
N GLU A 214 19.66 -0.30 0.68
CA GLU A 214 19.19 -0.33 -0.71
C GLU A 214 17.67 -0.14 -0.82
N CYS A 215 17.22 0.23 -2.02
CA CYS A 215 15.83 0.14 -2.43
C CYS A 215 15.74 -0.85 -3.61
N ILE A 216 14.86 -1.85 -3.47
CA ILE A 216 14.60 -2.85 -4.51
C ILE A 216 13.20 -2.64 -5.08
N GLY A 217 13.10 -2.44 -6.39
CA GLY A 217 11.83 -2.44 -7.10
C GLY A 217 11.39 -3.86 -7.47
N VAL A 218 10.18 -4.23 -7.10
CA VAL A 218 9.57 -5.54 -7.40
C VAL A 218 8.28 -5.31 -8.18
N HIS A 219 8.24 -5.72 -9.44
CA HIS A 219 7.00 -5.67 -10.23
C HIS A 219 5.94 -6.62 -9.66
N THR A 220 4.70 -6.15 -9.61
CA THR A 220 3.54 -6.97 -9.24
C THR A 220 2.59 -7.17 -10.42
N PRO A 221 1.89 -8.31 -10.49
CA PRO A 221 0.89 -8.53 -11.51
C PRO A 221 -0.34 -7.62 -11.29
N TYR A 222 -1.08 -7.35 -12.37
CA TYR A 222 -2.44 -6.86 -12.25
C TYR A 222 -3.39 -8.05 -12.05
N LEU A 223 -3.84 -8.25 -10.82
CA LEU A 223 -4.75 -9.32 -10.42
C LEU A 223 -6.21 -8.97 -10.74
N LYS A 224 -6.48 -8.56 -11.99
CA LYS A 224 -7.77 -8.00 -12.44
C LYS A 224 -8.95 -8.91 -12.09
N ASN A 225 -8.86 -10.20 -12.41
CA ASN A 225 -9.94 -11.15 -12.16
C ASN A 225 -10.25 -11.31 -10.66
N ASN A 226 -9.23 -11.26 -9.81
CA ASN A 226 -9.42 -11.31 -8.36
C ASN A 226 -10.10 -10.02 -7.88
N VAL A 227 -9.62 -8.85 -8.32
CA VAL A 227 -10.21 -7.55 -7.98
C VAL A 227 -11.67 -7.44 -8.42
N LEU A 228 -12.01 -7.86 -9.64
CA LEU A 228 -13.40 -7.87 -10.12
C LEU A 228 -14.31 -8.69 -9.20
N LYS A 229 -13.90 -9.92 -8.85
CA LYS A 229 -14.64 -10.76 -7.90
C LYS A 229 -14.72 -10.16 -6.50
N MET A 230 -13.71 -9.39 -6.08
CA MET A 230 -13.73 -8.69 -4.80
C MET A 230 -14.75 -7.56 -4.83
N VAL A 231 -14.69 -6.65 -5.81
CA VAL A 231 -15.61 -5.49 -5.88
C VAL A 231 -17.06 -5.91 -6.12
N GLU A 232 -17.31 -7.04 -6.79
CA GLU A 232 -18.65 -7.66 -6.89
C GLU A 232 -19.28 -7.96 -5.52
N THR A 233 -18.50 -8.08 -4.43
CA THR A 233 -19.07 -8.26 -3.09
C THR A 233 -19.63 -6.97 -2.50
N ARG A 234 -19.39 -5.81 -3.11
CA ARG A 234 -19.91 -4.49 -2.70
C ARG A 234 -21.12 -4.04 -3.50
N LEU A 235 -21.29 -4.56 -4.71
CA LEU A 235 -22.37 -4.19 -5.64
C LEU A 235 -23.68 -4.98 -5.39
N LYS A 236 -23.91 -5.46 -4.16
CA LYS A 236 -25.04 -6.33 -3.79
C LYS A 236 -26.01 -5.64 -2.85
#